data_AF-A0A8T9BXL1-F1
#
_entry.id   AF-A0A8T9BXL1-F1
#
_cell.length_a   1.000
_cell.length_b   1.000
_cell.length_c   1.000
_cell.angle_alpha   90.00
_cell.angle_beta   90.00
_cell.angle_gamma   90.00
#
_symmetry.space_group_name_H-M   'P 1'
#
loop_
_entity.id
_entity.type
_entity.pdbx_description
1 polymer ?
#
loop_
_entity_poly.entity_id
_entity_poly.type
_entity_poly.pdbx_seq_one_letter_code
_entity_poly.pdbx_strand_id
1 'polypeptide(L)'
;MARNAMMSSTEIFGTRLLREIESEEGNLEDLLKDLRTSSNPHPVRTGIADLDTLWHSHGSKQLSISGRALPLVYHLVTTLVSAGGTVAVVDVDGRFSPSCLLPALSKEELKHVYVWMPGKENLAVTLDSVEGFMLG
;
A
#
# COMPACT_ATOMS: atom_id res chain seq x y z
N MET A 1 38.36 -16.75 -28.82
CA MET A 1 37.53 -15.55 -28.51
C MET A 1 36.33 -16.00 -27.70
N ALA A 2 36.35 -15.84 -26.38
CA ALA A 2 35.21 -16.16 -25.53
C ALA A 2 34.25 -14.96 -25.49
N ARG A 3 32.98 -15.18 -25.79
CA ARG A 3 31.91 -14.18 -25.68
C ARG A 3 31.62 -14.01 -24.18
N ASN A 4 31.93 -12.84 -23.61
CA ASN A 4 31.39 -12.46 -22.31
C ASN A 4 29.87 -12.28 -22.48
N ALA A 5 29.10 -13.24 -21.98
CA ALA A 5 27.66 -13.07 -21.83
C ALA A 5 27.43 -12.05 -20.71
N MET A 6 26.93 -10.87 -21.07
CA MET A 6 26.52 -9.85 -20.13
C MET A 6 25.21 -10.34 -19.48
N MET A 7 25.31 -10.94 -18.30
CA MET A 7 24.15 -11.46 -17.57
C MET A 7 23.21 -10.30 -17.20
N SER A 8 21.91 -10.52 -17.35
CA SER A 8 20.89 -9.53 -16.96
C SER A 8 20.91 -9.30 -15.45
N SER A 9 20.53 -8.12 -14.98
CA SER A 9 20.41 -7.81 -13.54
C SER A 9 19.52 -8.81 -12.79
N THR A 10 18.48 -9.33 -13.45
CA THR A 10 17.60 -10.38 -12.92
C THR A 10 18.30 -11.73 -12.78
N GLU A 11 19.23 -12.04 -13.67
CA GLU A 11 19.99 -13.29 -13.70
C GLU A 11 21.12 -13.27 -12.66
N ILE A 12 21.76 -12.11 -12.48
CA ILE A 12 22.73 -11.86 -11.40
C ILE A 12 22.04 -11.97 -10.03
N PHE A 13 20.81 -11.45 -9.92
CA PHE A 13 20.04 -11.55 -8.69
C PHE A 13 19.60 -12.99 -8.40
N GLY A 14 19.08 -13.71 -9.40
CA GLY A 14 18.66 -15.12 -9.25
C GLY A 14 19.81 -16.05 -8.89
N THR A 15 21.01 -15.84 -9.47
CA THR A 15 22.20 -16.65 -9.15
C THR A 15 22.76 -16.36 -7.76
N ARG A 16 22.65 -15.12 -7.27
CA ARG A 16 22.96 -14.80 -5.86
C ARG A 16 21.99 -15.48 -4.90
N LEU A 17 20.69 -15.47 -5.23
CA LEU A 17 19.64 -16.05 -4.40
C LEU A 17 19.83 -17.56 -4.19
N LEU A 18 20.13 -18.30 -5.26
CA LEU A 18 20.38 -19.74 -5.19
C LEU A 18 21.62 -20.07 -4.36
N ARG A 19 22.67 -19.24 -4.46
CA ARG A 19 23.90 -19.40 -3.70
C ARG A 19 23.71 -19.17 -2.19
N GLU A 20 22.83 -18.25 -1.81
CA GLU A 20 22.48 -17.94 -0.41
C GLU A 20 21.67 -19.08 0.24
N ILE A 21 20.90 -19.84 -0.55
CA ILE A 21 20.19 -21.06 -0.10
C ILE A 21 21.17 -22.24 0.08
N GLU A 22 22.20 -22.33 -0.78
CA GLU A 22 23.17 -23.44 -0.78
C GLU A 22 24.24 -23.35 0.33
N SER A 23 24.46 -22.18 0.95
CA SER A 23 25.61 -21.95 1.86
C SER A 23 25.37 -22.17 3.37
N GLU A 24 24.28 -22.85 3.75
CA GLU A 24 23.89 -23.23 5.14
C GLU A 24 23.47 -22.08 6.10
N GLU A 25 22.44 -22.36 6.93
CA GLU A 25 21.82 -21.56 8.01
C GLU A 25 20.82 -20.43 7.67
N GLY A 26 20.40 -20.28 6.41
CA GLY A 26 19.27 -19.40 6.05
C GLY A 26 17.94 -20.15 6.03
N ASN A 27 17.01 -19.84 6.94
CA ASN A 27 15.64 -20.32 6.83
C ASN A 27 15.00 -19.72 5.56
N LEU A 28 14.38 -20.56 4.73
CA LEU A 28 13.63 -20.12 3.55
C LEU A 28 12.61 -19.02 3.92
N GLU A 29 12.04 -19.07 5.12
CA GLU A 29 11.12 -18.04 5.61
C GLU A 29 11.80 -16.68 5.82
N ASP A 30 13.05 -16.65 6.30
CA ASP A 30 13.80 -15.41 6.50
C ASP A 30 14.18 -14.80 5.14
N LEU A 31 14.59 -15.63 4.18
CA LEU A 31 14.82 -15.18 2.81
C LEU A 31 13.55 -14.65 2.15
N LEU A 32 12.41 -15.35 2.31
CA LEU A 32 11.11 -14.90 1.80
C LEU A 32 10.66 -13.60 2.49
N LYS A 33 10.93 -13.44 3.78
CA LYS A 33 10.63 -12.23 4.54
C LYS A 33 11.49 -11.05 4.06
N ASP A 34 12.78 -11.27 3.84
CA ASP A 34 13.71 -10.26 3.32
C ASP A 34 13.34 -9.87 1.89
N LEU A 35 12.96 -10.84 1.04
CA LEU A 35 12.46 -10.56 -0.30
C LEU A 35 11.13 -9.81 -0.31
N ARG A 36 10.19 -10.17 0.58
CA ARG A 36 8.91 -9.47 0.70
C ARG A 36 9.13 -8.02 1.15
N THR A 37 10.03 -7.80 2.11
CA THR A 37 10.37 -6.45 2.59
C THR A 37 11.16 -5.63 1.57
N SER A 38 12.04 -6.26 0.77
CA SER A 38 12.80 -5.56 -0.27
C SER A 38 11.99 -5.26 -1.53
N SER A 39 11.02 -6.13 -1.87
CA SER A 39 10.28 -6.06 -3.15
C SER A 39 8.98 -5.27 -3.04
N ASN A 40 8.40 -5.17 -1.84
CA ASN A 40 7.23 -4.33 -1.58
C ASN A 40 7.48 -3.51 -0.31
N PRO A 41 8.10 -2.32 -0.43
CA PRO A 41 8.17 -1.38 0.69
C PRO A 41 6.76 -0.83 0.92
N HIS A 42 5.94 -1.62 1.61
CA HIS A 42 4.66 -1.14 2.11
C HIS A 42 4.98 0.05 3.01
N PRO A 43 4.32 1.20 2.82
CA PRO A 43 4.57 2.36 3.66
C PRO A 43 4.26 1.95 5.09
N VAL A 44 5.14 2.33 6.02
CA VAL A 44 4.98 1.99 7.44
C VAL A 44 3.64 2.47 7.97
N ARG A 45 3.14 3.59 7.44
CA ARG A 45 1.80 4.13 7.68
C ARG A 45 1.21 4.78 6.43
N THR A 46 1.57 6.04 6.15
CA THR A 46 1.00 6.81 5.03
C THR A 46 1.95 6.91 3.85
N GLY A 47 3.26 6.74 4.08
CA GLY A 47 4.29 6.96 3.06
C GLY A 47 4.62 8.45 2.87
N ILE A 48 4.01 9.33 3.67
CA ILE A 48 4.28 10.77 3.69
C ILE A 48 5.07 11.05 4.98
N ALA A 49 6.39 11.26 4.85
CA ALA A 49 7.32 11.32 5.99
C ALA A 49 6.91 12.33 7.08
N ASP A 50 6.51 13.54 6.69
CA ASP A 50 6.08 14.59 7.63
C ASP A 50 4.81 14.17 8.38
N LEU A 51 3.87 13.53 7.68
CA LEU A 51 2.62 13.07 8.26
C LEU A 51 2.84 11.87 9.18
N ASP A 52 3.71 10.94 8.79
CA ASP A 52 4.10 9.79 9.61
C ASP A 52 4.81 10.22 10.89
N THR A 53 5.66 11.25 10.82
CA THR A 53 6.33 11.85 11.97
C THR A 53 5.32 12.48 12.93
N LEU A 54 4.39 13.28 12.41
CA LEU A 54 3.32 13.89 13.21
C LEU A 54 2.44 12.83 13.86
N TRP A 55 2.04 11.82 13.11
CA TRP A 55 1.22 10.73 13.63
C TRP A 55 1.95 9.96 14.73
N HIS A 56 3.24 9.65 14.55
CA HIS A 56 4.04 8.98 15.57
C HIS A 56 4.14 9.82 16.86
N SER A 57 4.36 11.13 16.74
CA SER A 57 4.47 12.04 17.89
C SER A 57 3.19 12.08 18.75
N HIS A 58 2.03 11.85 18.14
CA HIS A 58 0.74 11.85 18.82
C HIS A 58 0.39 10.53 19.51
N GLY A 59 1.13 9.45 19.24
CA GLY A 59 0.90 8.13 19.86
C GLY A 59 -0.44 7.46 19.51
N SER A 60 -1.21 8.02 18.58
CA SER A 60 -2.55 7.53 18.22
C SER A 60 -2.50 6.41 17.17
N LYS A 61 -3.47 5.50 17.25
CA LYS A 61 -3.75 4.51 16.19
C LYS A 61 -4.59 5.08 15.03
N GLN A 62 -5.23 6.23 15.24
CA GLN A 62 -6.11 6.87 14.26
C GLN A 62 -5.70 8.32 14.03
N LEU A 63 -5.70 8.74 12.77
CA LEU A 63 -5.51 10.12 12.36
C LEU A 63 -6.87 10.76 12.08
N SER A 64 -7.11 11.94 12.64
CA SER A 64 -8.29 12.76 12.35
C SER A 64 -7.83 14.08 11.75
N ILE A 65 -8.44 14.49 10.64
CA ILE A 65 -8.09 15.69 9.90
C ILE A 65 -9.37 16.50 9.67
N SER A 66 -9.36 17.76 10.08
CA SER A 66 -10.49 18.69 9.91
C SER A 66 -10.17 19.80 8.91
N GLY A 67 -11.19 20.36 8.26
CA GLY A 67 -11.05 21.47 7.30
C GLY A 67 -11.08 21.00 5.85
N ARG A 68 -10.27 21.63 4.98
CA ARG A 68 -10.20 21.30 3.54
C ARG A 68 -9.22 20.14 3.30
N ALA A 69 -9.57 18.95 3.78
CA ALA A 69 -8.69 17.78 3.75
C ALA A 69 -8.79 16.93 2.48
N LEU A 70 -9.81 17.15 1.63
CA LEU A 70 -10.05 16.29 0.46
C LEU A 70 -8.83 16.12 -0.48
N PRO A 71 -8.05 17.19 -0.80
CA PRO A 71 -6.82 17.01 -1.58
C PRO A 71 -5.79 16.11 -0.90
N LEU A 72 -5.66 16.19 0.43
CA LEU A 72 -4.78 15.31 1.21
C LEU A 72 -5.31 13.87 1.23
N VAL A 73 -6.63 13.68 1.28
CA VAL A 73 -7.24 12.35 1.17
C VAL A 73 -6.91 11.71 -0.17
N TYR A 74 -7.04 12.44 -1.30
CA TYR A 74 -6.61 11.92 -2.60
C TYR A 74 -5.12 11.58 -2.62
N HIS A 75 -4.27 12.46 -2.08
CA HIS A 75 -2.83 12.19 -2.01
C HIS A 75 -2.51 10.94 -1.19
N LEU A 76 -3.16 10.75 -0.04
CA LEU A 76 -3.04 9.55 0.78
C LEU A 76 -3.46 8.29 0.03
N VAL A 77 -4.63 8.30 -0.62
CA VAL A 77 -5.13 7.15 -1.38
C VAL A 77 -4.15 6.81 -2.50
N THR A 78 -3.69 7.80 -3.26
CA THR A 78 -2.68 7.59 -4.31
C THR A 78 -1.40 6.97 -3.75
N THR A 79 -0.81 7.57 -2.70
CA THR A 79 0.46 7.08 -2.13
C THR A 79 0.33 5.66 -1.60
N LEU A 80 -0.76 5.34 -0.91
CA LEU A 80 -1.01 4.00 -0.37
C LEU A 80 -1.19 2.95 -1.46
N VAL A 81 -1.99 3.27 -2.50
CA VAL A 81 -2.27 2.34 -3.60
C VAL A 81 -1.04 2.13 -4.48
N SER A 82 -0.30 3.18 -4.83
CA SER A 82 0.94 3.05 -5.61
C SER A 82 2.02 2.25 -4.90
N ALA A 83 1.94 2.11 -3.58
CA ALA A 83 2.82 1.25 -2.80
C ALA A 83 2.27 -0.19 -2.63
N GLY A 84 1.25 -0.57 -3.40
CA GLY A 84 0.66 -1.91 -3.41
C GLY A 84 -0.45 -2.12 -2.37
N GLY A 85 -0.89 -1.06 -1.68
CA GLY A 85 -1.96 -1.12 -0.69
C GLY A 85 -3.36 -1.17 -1.29
N THR A 86 -4.31 -1.71 -0.52
CA THR A 86 -5.75 -1.66 -0.80
C THR A 86 -6.40 -0.67 0.17
N VAL A 87 -7.22 0.25 -0.36
CA VAL A 87 -7.83 1.33 0.42
C VAL A 87 -9.35 1.26 0.34
N ALA A 88 -9.99 1.28 1.52
CA ALA A 88 -11.42 1.48 1.66
C ALA A 88 -11.71 2.95 1.97
N VAL A 89 -12.60 3.58 1.19
CA VAL A 89 -13.08 4.94 1.38
C VAL A 89 -14.56 4.87 1.73
N VAL A 90 -14.93 5.38 2.91
CA VAL A 90 -16.32 5.55 3.32
C VAL A 90 -16.68 7.03 3.16
N ASP A 91 -17.33 7.37 2.05
CA ASP A 91 -17.67 8.73 1.67
C ASP A 91 -19.10 9.07 2.07
N VAL A 92 -19.25 9.63 3.26
CA VAL A 92 -20.56 9.99 3.84
C VAL A 92 -21.19 11.21 3.15
N ASP A 93 -20.37 12.07 2.53
CA ASP A 93 -20.82 13.33 1.91
C ASP A 93 -20.96 13.23 0.38
N GLY A 94 -20.57 12.12 -0.24
CA GLY A 94 -20.55 11.95 -1.70
C GLY A 94 -19.58 12.89 -2.42
N ARG A 95 -18.49 13.31 -1.76
CA ARG A 95 -17.51 14.27 -2.29
C ARG A 95 -16.27 13.61 -2.89
N PHE A 96 -16.04 12.33 -2.62
CA PHE A 96 -14.94 11.56 -3.16
C PHE A 96 -15.30 11.02 -4.54
N SER A 97 -14.43 11.28 -5.51
CA SER A 97 -14.57 10.81 -6.88
C SER A 97 -13.33 10.02 -7.27
N PRO A 98 -13.45 8.71 -7.54
CA PRO A 98 -12.33 7.90 -8.05
C PRO A 98 -11.71 8.46 -9.33
N SER A 99 -12.47 9.21 -10.13
CA SER A 99 -11.95 9.86 -11.33
C SER A 99 -10.85 10.88 -11.05
N CYS A 100 -10.83 11.49 -9.86
CA CYS A 100 -9.76 12.40 -9.44
C CYS A 100 -8.42 11.69 -9.17
N LEU A 101 -8.40 10.36 -9.07
CA LEU A 101 -7.18 9.56 -8.90
C LEU A 101 -6.53 9.16 -10.23
N LEU A 102 -7.27 9.20 -11.34
CA LEU A 102 -6.77 8.80 -12.67
C LEU A 102 -5.50 9.53 -13.16
N PRO A 103 -5.21 10.79 -12.77
CA PRO A 103 -3.95 11.42 -13.14
C PRO A 103 -2.71 10.75 -12.51
N ALA A 104 -2.90 9.98 -11.43
CA ALA A 104 -1.80 9.37 -10.67
C ALA A 104 -1.88 7.83 -10.58
N LEU A 105 -3.06 7.23 -10.79
CA LEU A 105 -3.28 5.79 -10.73
C LEU A 105 -3.79 5.24 -12.07
N SER A 106 -3.28 4.08 -12.47
CA SER A 106 -3.79 3.26 -13.56
C SER A 106 -5.17 2.64 -13.23
N LYS A 107 -5.86 2.13 -14.25
CA LYS A 107 -7.15 1.45 -14.06
C LYS A 107 -7.00 0.17 -13.24
N GLU A 108 -5.87 -0.50 -13.36
CA GLU A 108 -5.50 -1.67 -12.60
C GLU A 108 -5.34 -1.33 -11.12
N GLU A 109 -4.62 -0.25 -10.80
CA GLU A 109 -4.45 0.26 -9.44
C GLU A 109 -5.80 0.70 -8.82
N LEU A 110 -6.69 1.29 -9.61
CA LEU A 110 -8.03 1.68 -9.11
C LEU A 110 -8.87 0.50 -8.63
N LYS A 111 -8.57 -0.75 -9.02
CA LYS A 111 -9.25 -1.94 -8.48
C LYS A 111 -8.97 -2.15 -7.00
N HIS A 112 -7.93 -1.51 -6.47
CA HIS A 112 -7.55 -1.53 -5.06
C HIS A 112 -8.20 -0.39 -4.26
N VAL A 113 -9.07 0.42 -4.87
CA VAL A 113 -9.82 1.49 -4.20
C VAL A 113 -11.29 1.11 -4.15
N TYR A 114 -11.78 0.81 -2.96
CA TYR A 114 -13.18 0.52 -2.72
C TYR A 114 -13.87 1.72 -2.10
N VAL A 115 -15.01 2.13 -2.66
CA VAL A 115 -15.75 3.30 -2.17
C VAL A 115 -17.15 2.88 -1.75
N TRP A 116 -17.48 3.13 -0.49
CA TRP A 116 -18.84 3.02 0.04
C TRP A 116 -19.39 4.42 0.28
N MET A 117 -20.63 4.63 -0.14
CA MET A 117 -21.35 5.88 0.07
C MET A 117 -22.64 5.59 0.83
N PRO A 118 -22.53 5.35 2.15
CA PRO A 118 -23.69 5.03 2.99
C PRO A 118 -24.56 6.27 3.24
N GLY A 119 -25.86 6.03 3.38
CA GLY A 119 -26.79 6.97 4.01
C GLY A 119 -26.60 6.98 5.54
N LYS A 120 -27.28 7.91 6.21
CA LYS A 120 -27.19 8.01 7.68
C LYS A 120 -27.74 6.77 8.38
N GLU A 121 -28.77 6.17 7.81
CA GLU A 121 -29.50 5.02 8.32
C GLU A 121 -28.72 3.70 8.23
N ASN A 122 -27.73 3.59 7.35
CA ASN A 122 -26.96 2.36 7.13
C ASN A 122 -25.45 2.52 7.38
N LEU A 123 -24.99 3.67 7.91
CA LEU A 123 -23.58 3.94 8.18
C LEU A 123 -22.96 2.90 9.13
N ALA A 124 -23.61 2.59 10.26
CA ALA A 124 -23.08 1.63 11.24
C ALA A 124 -22.90 0.23 10.61
N VAL A 125 -23.92 -0.27 9.92
CA VAL A 125 -23.88 -1.56 9.22
C VAL A 125 -22.80 -1.58 8.14
N THR A 126 -22.60 -0.47 7.45
CA THR A 126 -21.56 -0.34 6.41
C THR A 126 -20.17 -0.42 7.03
N LEU A 127 -19.92 0.26 8.15
CA LEU A 127 -18.63 0.23 8.85
C LEU A 127 -18.29 -1.19 9.33
N ASP A 128 -19.24 -1.88 9.95
CA ASP A 128 -19.05 -3.28 10.40
C ASP A 128 -18.73 -4.20 9.20
N SER A 129 -19.38 -3.97 8.06
CA SER A 129 -19.18 -4.77 6.84
C SER A 129 -17.84 -4.49 6.15
N VAL A 130 -17.36 -3.23 6.18
CA VAL A 130 -16.08 -2.84 5.57
C VAL A 130 -14.91 -3.51 6.29
N GLU A 131 -14.95 -3.57 7.62
CA GLU A 131 -13.89 -4.24 8.40
C GLU A 131 -13.80 -5.73 8.03
N GLY A 132 -14.94 -6.43 8.00
CA GLY A 132 -14.99 -7.83 7.59
C GLY A 132 -14.58 -8.06 6.13
N PHE A 133 -14.89 -7.14 5.22
CA PHE A 133 -14.47 -7.22 3.82
C PHE A 133 -12.95 -7.02 3.64
N MET A 134 -12.34 -6.11 4.40
CA MET A 134 -10.93 -5.75 4.23
C MET A 134 -9.98 -6.69 4.98
N LEU A 135 -10.44 -7.33 6.06
CA LEU A 135 -9.61 -8.18 6.93
C LEU A 135 -9.95 -9.67 6.84
N GLY A 136 -11.01 -10.02 6.10
CA GLY A 136 -11.53 -11.38 5.96
C GLY A 136 -10.81 -12.25 4.93
#